data_AF-A0A7C1SQM2-F1
#
_entry.id   AF-A0A7C1SQM2-F1
#
_cell.length_a   1.000
_cell.length_b   1.000
_cell.length_c   1.000
_cell.angle_alpha   90.00
_cell.angle_beta   90.00
_cell.angle_gamma   90.00
#
_symmetry.space_group_name_H-M   'P 1'
#
loop_
_entity.id
_entity.type
_entity.pdbx_description
1 polymer ?
#
loop_
_entity_poly.entity_id
_entity_poly.type
_entity_poly.pdbx_seq_one_letter_code
_entity_poly.pdbx_strand_id
1 'polypeptide(L)'
;MAEDDTEDEQSKTRKERERWQPPKGRLTGHNIILDYEVISELAMMQCTQVEIAAFCGCSIDILHNDARFKELYEEGMSYGRISVRRHQFQAMEAGDRTMLVWLGKQYLDQRDSKELTGAGGEPLIPETPEFYMDVTRRLAFMFAEAAHQFEEPSVH
;
A
#
# COMPACT_ATOMS: atom_id res chain seq x y z
N MET A 1 44.83 -2.50 -15.25
CA MET A 1 44.40 -1.72 -16.43
C MET A 1 43.06 -2.30 -16.86
N ALA A 2 42.01 -1.99 -16.09
CA ALA A 2 40.65 -2.51 -16.28
C ALA A 2 39.65 -1.60 -15.53
N GLU A 3 39.81 -0.29 -15.69
CA GLU A 3 38.94 0.74 -15.12
C GLU A 3 38.74 1.77 -16.23
N ASP A 4 37.78 1.54 -17.14
CA ASP A 4 37.32 2.58 -18.08
C ASP A 4 35.96 2.26 -18.74
N ASP A 5 35.52 1.00 -18.77
CA ASP A 5 34.30 0.63 -19.53
C ASP A 5 32.97 0.82 -18.79
N THR A 6 32.97 1.11 -17.48
CA THR A 6 31.74 1.19 -16.66
C THR A 6 31.03 2.54 -16.73
N GLU A 7 31.73 3.62 -17.08
CA GLU A 7 31.15 4.97 -17.09
C GLU A 7 30.28 5.21 -18.34
N ASP A 8 30.62 4.58 -19.47
CA ASP A 8 29.92 4.75 -20.75
C ASP A 8 28.54 4.08 -20.79
N GLU A 9 28.37 2.96 -20.09
CA GLU A 9 27.08 2.26 -19.98
C GLU A 9 26.11 3.00 -19.05
N GLN A 10 26.64 3.56 -17.96
CA GLN A 10 25.86 4.37 -17.01
C GLN A 10 25.48 5.73 -17.61
N SER A 11 26.31 6.32 -18.49
CA SER A 11 25.99 7.58 -19.17
C SER A 11 24.91 7.41 -20.26
N LYS A 12 24.89 6.27 -20.97
CA LYS A 12 23.85 5.94 -21.97
C LYS A 12 22.49 5.68 -21.31
N THR A 13 22.47 4.89 -20.22
CA THR A 13 21.25 4.61 -19.46
C THR A 13 20.67 5.86 -18.78
N ARG A 14 21.52 6.80 -18.34
CA ARG A 14 21.08 8.10 -17.78
C ARG A 14 20.43 9.00 -18.84
N LYS A 15 21.00 9.08 -20.05
CA LYS A 15 20.45 9.88 -21.15
C LYS A 15 19.18 9.28 -21.76
N GLU A 16 18.99 7.97 -21.69
CA GLU A 16 17.72 7.31 -22.09
C GLU A 16 16.60 7.54 -21.07
N ARG A 17 16.91 7.51 -19.77
CA ARG A 17 15.96 7.84 -18.70
C ARG A 17 15.42 9.27 -18.79
N GLU A 18 16.26 10.22 -19.23
CA GLU A 18 15.87 11.62 -19.46
C GLU A 18 15.06 11.86 -20.75
N ARG A 19 15.03 10.88 -21.67
CA ARG A 19 14.33 10.97 -22.96
C ARG A 19 12.86 10.55 -22.88
N TRP A 20 12.45 9.81 -21.86
CA TRP A 20 11.08 9.35 -21.75
C TRP A 20 10.14 10.52 -21.47
N GLN A 21 9.59 11.07 -22.56
CA GLN A 21 8.44 11.94 -22.50
C GLN A 21 7.22 11.04 -22.64
N PRO A 22 6.24 11.11 -21.72
CA PRO A 22 4.97 10.44 -21.94
C PRO A 22 4.43 10.89 -23.31
N PRO A 23 3.84 9.99 -24.10
CA PRO A 23 3.25 10.38 -25.37
C PRO A 23 2.28 11.52 -25.10
N LYS A 24 2.62 12.74 -25.56
CA LYS A 24 1.73 13.89 -25.43
C LYS A 24 0.49 13.54 -26.22
N GLY A 25 -0.59 13.19 -25.53
CA GLY A 25 -1.89 12.91 -26.14
C GLY A 25 -2.24 14.07 -27.06
N ARG A 26 -2.01 13.89 -28.36
CA ARG A 26 -2.35 14.89 -29.35
C ARG A 26 -3.84 14.71 -29.54
N LEU A 27 -4.61 15.54 -28.84
CA LEU A 27 -6.06 15.60 -28.97
C LEU A 27 -6.38 16.06 -30.40
N THR A 28 -6.42 15.11 -31.32
CA THR A 28 -6.97 15.30 -32.65
C THR A 28 -8.30 14.57 -32.70
N GLY A 29 -9.37 15.30 -32.39
CA GLY A 29 -10.71 15.03 -32.89
C GLY A 29 -11.31 13.64 -32.65
N HIS A 30 -12.05 13.50 -31.55
CA HIS A 30 -13.28 12.70 -31.42
C HIS A 30 -13.28 11.18 -31.70
N ASN A 31 -12.15 10.51 -31.94
CA ASN A 31 -12.11 9.05 -31.89
C ASN A 31 -10.75 8.56 -31.36
N ILE A 32 -10.70 8.18 -30.08
CA ILE A 32 -9.52 7.57 -29.48
C ILE A 32 -9.62 6.07 -29.77
N ILE A 33 -8.70 5.57 -30.59
CA ILE A 33 -8.57 4.14 -30.83
C ILE A 33 -7.79 3.57 -29.64
N LEU A 34 -8.45 2.72 -28.86
CA LEU A 34 -7.82 2.03 -27.74
C LEU A 34 -7.05 0.81 -28.26
N ASP A 35 -5.78 0.72 -27.91
CA ASP A 35 -4.95 -0.44 -28.17
C ASP A 35 -5.15 -1.47 -27.04
N TYR A 36 -5.89 -2.53 -27.36
CA TYR A 36 -6.23 -3.58 -26.39
C TYR A 36 -5.01 -4.40 -25.95
N GLU A 37 -4.00 -4.55 -26.80
CA GLU A 37 -2.79 -5.29 -26.46
C GLU A 37 -2.01 -4.53 -25.40
N VAL A 38 -1.79 -3.23 -25.64
CA VAL A 38 -1.15 -2.32 -24.68
C VAL A 38 -1.93 -2.25 -23.36
N ILE A 39 -3.26 -2.16 -23.41
CA ILE A 39 -4.10 -2.15 -22.19
C ILE A 39 -3.91 -3.44 -21.39
N SER A 40 -3.90 -4.59 -22.06
CA SER A 40 -3.70 -5.89 -21.41
C SER A 40 -2.32 -5.97 -20.75
N GLU A 41 -1.27 -5.55 -21.45
CA GLU A 41 0.10 -5.52 -20.89
C GLU A 41 0.22 -4.60 -19.67
N LEU A 42 -0.37 -3.40 -19.73
CA LEU A 42 -0.41 -2.47 -18.60
C LEU A 42 -1.18 -3.05 -17.40
N ALA A 43 -2.32 -3.72 -17.65
CA ALA A 43 -3.09 -4.38 -16.61
C ALA A 43 -2.32 -5.58 -16.01
N MET A 44 -1.56 -6.32 -16.81
CA MET A 44 -0.65 -7.37 -16.34
C MET A 44 0.44 -6.83 -15.41
N MET A 45 0.91 -5.62 -15.66
CA MET A 45 1.82 -4.90 -14.76
C MET A 45 1.14 -4.34 -13.50
N GLN A 46 -0.14 -4.64 -13.28
CA GLN A 46 -0.95 -4.13 -12.17
C GLN A 46 -1.10 -2.60 -12.16
N CYS A 47 -0.99 -1.94 -13.32
CA CYS A 47 -1.28 -0.52 -13.43
C CYS A 47 -2.77 -0.24 -13.14
N THR A 48 -3.03 0.88 -12.48
CA THR A 48 -4.38 1.37 -12.23
C THR A 48 -5.01 1.91 -13.52
N GLN A 49 -6.35 1.95 -13.56
CA GLN A 49 -7.08 2.49 -14.71
C GLN A 49 -6.75 3.97 -14.97
N VAL A 50 -6.39 4.73 -13.92
CA VAL A 50 -5.92 6.12 -14.00
C VAL A 50 -4.59 6.20 -14.75
N GLU A 51 -3.65 5.33 -14.43
CA GLU A 51 -2.34 5.27 -15.08
C GLU A 51 -2.47 4.81 -16.53
N ILE A 52 -3.34 3.84 -16.81
CA ILE A 52 -3.65 3.40 -18.17
C ILE A 52 -4.25 4.56 -18.98
N ALA A 53 -5.21 5.31 -18.41
CA ALA A 53 -5.80 6.47 -19.08
C ALA A 53 -4.76 7.56 -19.38
N ALA A 54 -3.89 7.85 -18.41
CA ALA A 54 -2.79 8.79 -18.58
C ALA A 54 -1.81 8.33 -19.67
N PHE A 55 -1.50 7.04 -19.73
CA PHE A 55 -0.63 6.45 -20.75
C PHE A 55 -1.26 6.53 -22.15
N CYS A 56 -2.54 6.19 -22.27
CA CYS A 56 -3.29 6.27 -23.52
C CYS A 56 -3.63 7.72 -23.94
N GLY A 57 -3.39 8.71 -23.07
CA GLY A 57 -3.72 10.12 -23.34
C GLY A 57 -5.22 10.37 -23.44
N CYS A 58 -6.04 9.59 -22.73
CA CYS A 58 -7.50 9.71 -22.70
C CYS A 58 -8.02 9.96 -21.28
N SER A 59 -9.30 10.33 -21.15
CA SER A 59 -9.95 10.33 -19.83
C SER A 59 -10.33 8.90 -19.42
N ILE A 60 -10.43 8.67 -18.12
CA ILE A 60 -10.86 7.39 -17.54
C ILE A 60 -12.26 7.01 -18.04
N ASP A 61 -13.14 8.00 -18.25
CA ASP A 61 -14.49 7.78 -18.78
C ASP A 61 -14.47 7.13 -20.17
N ILE A 62 -13.47 7.44 -21.01
CA ILE A 62 -13.33 6.84 -22.33
C ILE A 62 -13.00 5.36 -22.22
N LEU A 63 -12.15 4.97 -21.24
CA LEU A 63 -11.88 3.56 -20.97
C LEU A 63 -13.13 2.84 -20.45
N HIS A 64 -13.87 3.46 -19.52
CA HIS A 64 -15.08 2.84 -18.96
C HIS A 64 -16.23 2.70 -19.96
N ASN A 65 -16.31 3.59 -20.95
CA ASN A 65 -17.30 3.50 -22.02
C ASN A 65 -16.99 2.38 -23.02
N ASP A 66 -15.76 1.86 -23.03
CA ASP A 66 -15.40 0.72 -23.87
C ASP A 66 -15.83 -0.60 -23.22
N ALA A 67 -16.64 -1.38 -23.96
CA ALA A 67 -17.21 -2.62 -23.44
C ALA A 67 -16.17 -3.73 -23.20
N ARG A 68 -15.04 -3.69 -23.92
CA ARG A 68 -13.98 -4.72 -23.82
C ARG A 68 -12.96 -4.38 -22.75
N PHE A 69 -12.78 -3.09 -22.44
CA PHE A 69 -11.80 -2.63 -21.46
C PHE A 69 -11.92 -3.34 -20.11
N LYS A 70 -13.15 -3.47 -19.58
CA LYS A 70 -13.35 -4.10 -18.27
C LYS A 70 -12.86 -5.55 -18.24
N GLU A 71 -13.20 -6.34 -19.26
CA GLU A 71 -12.82 -7.75 -19.36
C GLU A 71 -11.29 -7.90 -19.49
N LEU A 72 -10.68 -7.13 -20.42
CA LEU A 72 -9.24 -7.13 -20.62
C LEU A 72 -8.47 -6.69 -19.37
N TYR A 73 -8.99 -5.68 -18.66
CA TYR A 73 -8.40 -5.20 -17.43
C TYR A 73 -8.47 -6.27 -16.33
N GLU A 74 -9.63 -6.90 -16.11
CA GLU A 74 -9.79 -7.96 -15.11
C GLU A 74 -8.93 -9.20 -15.43
N GLU A 75 -8.84 -9.56 -16.72
CA GLU A 75 -7.98 -10.65 -17.20
C GLU A 75 -6.49 -10.32 -16.96
N GLY A 76 -6.03 -9.15 -17.41
CA GLY A 76 -4.66 -8.69 -17.20
C GLY A 76 -4.30 -8.63 -15.71
N MET A 77 -5.21 -8.11 -14.87
CA MET A 77 -5.03 -8.10 -13.42
C MET A 77 -4.87 -9.52 -12.84
N SER A 78 -5.55 -10.51 -13.42
CA SER A 78 -5.44 -11.92 -13.02
C SER A 78 -4.08 -12.51 -13.39
N TYR A 79 -3.58 -12.23 -14.60
CA TYR A 79 -2.24 -12.64 -15.01
C TYR A 79 -1.14 -11.95 -14.19
N GLY A 80 -1.29 -10.68 -13.85
CA GLY A 80 -0.32 -10.01 -12.96
C GLY A 80 -0.26 -10.66 -11.58
N ARG A 81 -1.40 -11.05 -11.00
CA ARG A 81 -1.43 -11.83 -9.75
C ARG A 81 -0.77 -13.21 -9.89
N ILE A 82 -0.86 -13.86 -11.05
CA ILE A 82 -0.13 -15.11 -11.32
C ILE A 82 1.38 -14.84 -11.35
N SER A 83 1.80 -13.76 -12.00
CA SER A 83 3.22 -13.35 -12.06
C SER A 83 3.79 -13.11 -10.66
N VAL A 84 3.06 -12.42 -9.77
CA VAL A 84 3.49 -12.22 -8.37
C VAL A 84 3.71 -13.56 -7.66
N ARG A 85 2.79 -14.52 -7.81
CA ARG A 85 2.96 -15.87 -7.21
C ARG A 85 4.19 -16.58 -7.74
N ARG A 86 4.44 -16.50 -9.05
CA ARG A 86 5.64 -17.10 -9.67
C ARG A 86 6.92 -16.52 -9.07
N HIS A 87 7.00 -15.20 -8.90
CA HIS A 87 8.14 -14.54 -8.28
C HIS A 87 8.28 -14.89 -6.80
N GLN A 88 7.16 -15.02 -6.06
CA GLN A 88 7.18 -15.52 -4.68
C GLN A 88 7.84 -16.92 -4.60
N PHE A 89 7.47 -17.87 -5.47
CA PHE A 89 8.10 -19.20 -5.50
C PHE A 89 9.59 -19.15 -5.83
N GLN A 90 9.99 -18.35 -6.82
CA GLN A 90 11.40 -18.22 -7.22
C GLN A 90 12.25 -17.62 -6.09
N ALA A 91 11.74 -16.60 -5.39
CA ALA A 91 12.49 -15.93 -4.34
C ALA A 91 12.54 -16.71 -3.02
N MET A 92 11.69 -17.72 -2.82
CA MET A 92 11.84 -18.65 -1.70
C MET A 92 13.20 -19.34 -1.73
N GLU A 93 13.77 -19.55 -2.92
CA GLU A 93 15.10 -20.15 -3.11
C GLU A 93 16.23 -19.12 -2.99
N ALA A 94 15.98 -17.85 -3.38
CA ALA A 94 17.01 -16.80 -3.50
C ALA A 94 17.17 -15.89 -2.26
N GLY A 95 16.19 -15.86 -1.34
CA GLY A 95 16.34 -15.24 -0.01
C GLY A 95 15.82 -13.80 0.15
N ASP A 96 15.56 -13.05 -0.91
CA ASP A 96 14.96 -11.70 -0.84
C ASP A 96 13.42 -11.77 -0.78
N ARG A 97 12.89 -11.80 0.45
CA ARG A 97 11.50 -12.20 0.73
C ARG A 97 10.59 -11.05 1.16
N THR A 98 11.13 -9.97 1.70
CA THR A 98 10.34 -8.91 2.35
C THR A 98 9.41 -8.21 1.37
N MET A 99 9.93 -7.83 0.20
CA MET A 99 9.13 -7.12 -0.79
C MET A 99 8.03 -8.02 -1.39
N LEU A 100 8.34 -9.30 -1.61
CA LEU A 100 7.41 -10.25 -2.19
C LEU A 100 6.29 -10.66 -1.23
N VAL A 101 6.56 -10.71 0.08
CA VAL A 101 5.51 -10.88 1.10
C VAL A 101 4.56 -9.69 1.08
N TRP A 102 5.07 -8.46 1.01
CA TRP A 102 4.23 -7.27 0.95
C TRP A 102 3.36 -7.24 -0.32
N LEU A 103 3.95 -7.53 -1.49
CA LEU A 103 3.20 -7.63 -2.75
C LEU A 103 2.13 -8.72 -2.70
N GLY A 104 2.43 -9.84 -2.03
CA GLY A 104 1.47 -10.91 -1.78
C GLY A 104 0.26 -10.45 -0.96
N LYS A 105 0.50 -9.67 0.09
CA LYS A 105 -0.58 -9.10 0.91
C LYS A 105 -1.44 -8.13 0.11
N GLN A 106 -0.82 -7.27 -0.69
CA GLN A 106 -1.53 -6.26 -1.49
C GLN A 106 -2.37 -6.87 -2.63
N TYR A 107 -1.78 -7.75 -3.43
CA TYR A 107 -2.42 -8.21 -4.67
C TYR A 107 -3.05 -9.60 -4.57
N LEU A 108 -2.67 -10.41 -3.59
CA LEU A 108 -3.13 -11.80 -3.44
C LEU A 108 -4.05 -12.01 -2.23
N ASP A 109 -4.40 -10.95 -1.50
CA ASP A 109 -5.18 -10.98 -0.25
C ASP A 109 -4.62 -11.98 0.79
N GLN A 110 -3.29 -12.14 0.80
CA GLN A 110 -2.62 -12.92 1.83
C GLN A 110 -2.70 -12.16 3.15
N ARG A 111 -3.16 -12.81 4.23
CA ARG A 111 -3.29 -12.18 5.55
C ARG A 111 -2.46 -12.93 6.57
N ASP A 112 -1.87 -12.18 7.50
CA ASP A 112 -1.25 -12.77 8.67
C ASP A 112 -2.36 -13.12 9.66
N SER A 113 -2.45 -14.38 10.09
CA SER A 113 -3.23 -14.74 11.27
C SER A 113 -2.43 -14.39 12.51
N LYS A 114 -3.00 -13.59 13.41
CA LYS A 114 -2.46 -13.35 14.75
C LYS A 114 -3.50 -13.82 15.75
N GLU A 115 -3.26 -14.98 16.35
CA GLU A 115 -4.01 -15.38 17.54
C GLU A 115 -3.47 -14.59 18.74
N LEU A 116 -4.34 -13.83 19.37
CA LEU A 116 -4.01 -13.07 20.57
C LEU A 116 -4.47 -13.89 21.78
N THR A 117 -3.53 -14.57 22.42
CA THR A 117 -3.72 -15.29 23.68
C THR A 117 -3.04 -14.53 24.82
N GLY A 118 -3.64 -14.60 26.02
CA GLY A 118 -3.03 -14.11 27.25
C GLY A 118 -1.80 -14.95 27.64
N ALA A 119 -1.10 -14.51 28.68
CA ALA A 119 0.04 -15.26 29.22
C ALA A 119 -0.37 -16.71 29.52
N GLY A 120 0.36 -17.69 28.99
CA GLY A 120 0.07 -19.12 29.18
C GLY A 120 -1.07 -19.69 28.32
N GLY A 121 -1.60 -18.94 27.34
CA GLY A 121 -2.72 -19.41 26.51
C GLY A 121 -4.10 -19.11 27.10
N GLU A 122 -4.16 -18.37 28.20
CA GLU A 122 -5.41 -17.96 28.84
C GLU A 122 -6.18 -16.94 27.97
N PRO A 123 -7.51 -16.84 28.14
CA PRO A 123 -8.29 -15.78 27.50
C PRO A 123 -7.76 -14.39 27.87
N LEU A 124 -7.77 -13.46 26.91
CA LEU A 124 -7.50 -12.05 27.20
C LEU A 124 -8.66 -11.51 28.06
N ILE A 125 -8.40 -11.37 29.35
CA ILE A 125 -9.33 -10.73 30.29
C ILE A 125 -9.05 -9.22 30.20
N PRO A 126 -9.95 -8.39 29.64
CA PRO A 126 -9.81 -6.94 29.76
C PRO A 126 -9.89 -6.57 31.25
N GLU A 127 -8.96 -5.74 31.73
CA GLU A 127 -8.91 -5.35 33.14
C GLU A 127 -10.28 -4.84 33.61
N THR A 128 -10.79 -5.46 34.66
CA THR A 128 -12.20 -5.38 35.04
C THR A 128 -12.59 -3.97 35.50
N PRO A 129 -13.90 -3.63 35.50
CA PRO A 129 -14.40 -2.35 35.99
C PRO A 129 -13.94 -2.02 37.42
N GLU A 130 -13.63 -3.03 38.25
CA GLU A 130 -13.14 -2.82 39.61
C GLU A 130 -11.81 -2.05 39.65
N PHE A 131 -10.93 -2.24 38.66
CA PHE A 131 -9.67 -1.50 38.56
C PHE A 131 -9.91 -0.01 38.32
N TYR A 132 -10.80 0.33 37.39
CA TYR A 132 -11.19 1.71 37.11
C TYR A 132 -11.88 2.37 38.32
N MET A 133 -12.70 1.60 39.04
CA MET A 133 -13.35 2.07 40.26
C MET A 133 -12.36 2.25 41.44
N ASP A 134 -11.27 1.47 41.52
CA ASP A 134 -10.22 1.66 42.52
C ASP A 134 -9.36 2.91 42.23
N VAL A 135 -8.96 3.10 40.98
CA VAL A 135 -8.17 4.27 40.55
C VAL A 135 -8.95 5.56 40.75
N THR A 136 -10.24 5.59 40.40
CA THR A 136 -11.10 6.77 40.63
C THR A 136 -11.34 7.04 42.10
N ARG A 137 -11.52 6.00 42.94
CA ARG A 137 -11.63 6.18 44.41
C ARG A 137 -10.34 6.74 45.02
N ARG A 138 -9.18 6.26 44.59
CA ARG A 138 -7.87 6.77 45.05
C ARG A 138 -7.63 8.21 44.65
N LEU A 139 -7.95 8.57 43.40
CA LEU A 139 -7.87 9.96 42.93
C LEU A 139 -8.82 10.87 43.72
N ALA A 140 -10.08 10.44 43.91
CA ALA A 140 -11.05 11.22 44.70
C ALA A 140 -10.57 11.45 46.14
N PHE A 141 -9.94 10.44 46.76
CA PHE A 141 -9.38 10.56 48.10
C PHE A 141 -8.22 11.55 48.14
N MET A 142 -7.28 11.47 47.18
CA MET A 142 -6.16 12.40 47.08
C MET A 142 -6.60 13.85 46.83
N PHE A 143 -7.62 14.07 46.01
CA PHE A 143 -8.17 15.42 45.79
C PHE A 143 -8.91 15.96 47.02
N ALA A 144 -9.64 15.11 47.76
CA ALA A 144 -10.31 15.53 49.00
C ALA A 144 -9.31 15.89 50.11
N GLU A 145 -8.22 15.12 50.22
CA GLU A 145 -7.13 15.38 51.17
C GLU A 145 -6.40 16.69 50.82
N ALA A 146 -6.13 16.94 49.53
CA ALA A 146 -5.55 18.20 49.07
C ALA A 146 -6.45 19.42 49.30
N ALA A 147 -7.78 19.26 49.21
CA ALA A 147 -8.74 20.35 49.47
C ALA A 147 -8.79 20.72 50.96
N HIS A 148 -8.67 19.74 51.87
CA HIS A 148 -8.61 20.01 53.31
C HIS A 148 -7.35 20.78 53.74
N GLN A 149 -6.25 20.66 52.99
CA GLN A 149 -5.00 21.37 53.26
C GLN A 149 -5.03 22.87 52.88
N PHE A 150 -6.06 23.33 52.15
CA PHE A 150 -6.17 24.70 51.64
C PHE A 150 -7.19 25.60 52.37
N GLU A 151 -7.94 25.06 53.34
CA GLU A 151 -8.81 25.83 54.23
C GLU A 151 -8.12 26.06 55.60
N GLU A 152 -7.13 26.96 55.65
CA GLU A 152 -6.82 27.67 56.90
C GLU A 152 -7.17 29.16 56.74
N PRO A 153 -7.92 29.75 57.69
CA PRO A 153 -8.44 31.10 57.54
C PRO A 153 -7.31 32.13 57.64
N SER A 154 -7.24 33.05 56.67
CA SER A 154 -6.47 34.28 56.80
C SER A 154 -7.05 35.12 57.95
N VAL A 155 -6.45 35.01 59.12
CA VAL A 155 -6.75 35.91 60.25
C VAL A 155 -5.67 36.98 60.28
N HIS A 156 -5.95 38.15 59.69
CA HIS A 156 -5.44 39.46 60.09
C HIS A 156 -6.45 40.55 59.75
#